data_AF-C6MAY3-F1
#
_entry.id   AF-C6MAY3-F1
#
_cell.length_a   1.000
_cell.length_b   1.000
_cell.length_c   1.000
_cell.angle_alpha   90.00
_cell.angle_beta   90.00
_cell.angle_gamma   90.00
#
_symmetry.space_group_name_H-M   'P 1'
#
loop_
_entity.id
_entity.type
_entity.pdbx_description
1 polymer ?
#
loop_
_entity_poly.entity_id
_entity_poly.type
_entity_poly.pdbx_seq_one_letter_code
_entity_poly.pdbx_strand_id
1 'polypeptide(L)'
;MGLKEVVAAHDEALGDLTETVNDNSEALVKTAQVVNDISADVKANTAAIETKADKSEVEAAQKAAAQAALATIENAQELNGFKEGDQIVVTKEDGSKVIRTAQKADVEADGFGGLGLKEVVAAHDEALGDLTETVNDNSEALVKTAQVVNDISADVKANTAAIETKADKSEVEAAQKAAAQAALATIENAQELN
;
A
#
# COMPACT_ATOMS: atom_id res chain seq x y z
N MET A 1 108.47 26.55 15.73
CA MET A 1 108.42 25.67 14.56
C MET A 1 109.30 26.24 13.47
N GLY A 2 110.08 25.39 12.80
CA GLY A 2 110.77 25.76 11.56
C GLY A 2 109.78 25.81 10.39
N LEU A 3 110.10 26.55 9.32
CA LEU A 3 109.25 26.67 8.13
C LEU A 3 108.78 25.30 7.56
N LYS A 4 109.64 24.28 7.64
CA LYS A 4 109.33 22.91 7.20
C LYS A 4 108.24 22.22 8.03
N GLU A 5 108.19 22.46 9.35
CA GLU A 5 107.16 21.87 10.23
C GLU A 5 105.79 22.51 9.98
N VAL A 6 105.77 23.82 9.67
CA VAL A 6 104.54 24.54 9.30
C VAL A 6 103.98 24.03 7.97
N VAL A 7 104.84 23.78 6.98
CA VAL A 7 104.42 23.22 5.69
C VAL A 7 103.84 21.82 5.85
N ALA A 8 104.48 20.94 6.63
CA ALA A 8 103.97 19.60 6.88
C ALA A 8 102.61 19.59 7.58
N ALA A 9 102.41 20.46 8.58
CA ALA A 9 101.12 20.61 9.27
C ALA A 9 100.01 21.16 8.35
N HIS A 10 100.35 22.03 7.39
CA HIS A 10 99.40 22.51 6.39
C HIS A 10 99.00 21.41 5.40
N ASP A 11 99.96 20.60 4.94
CA ASP A 11 99.68 19.49 4.00
C ASP A 11 98.77 18.44 4.66
N GLU A 12 99.01 18.12 5.94
CA GLU A 12 98.14 17.25 6.75
C GLU A 12 96.72 17.84 6.89
N ALA A 13 96.60 19.12 7.27
CA ALA A 13 95.31 19.79 7.37
C ALA A 13 94.56 19.88 6.03
N LEU A 14 95.26 20.02 4.91
CA LEU A 14 94.67 19.98 3.56
C LEU A 14 94.18 18.58 3.21
N GLY A 15 94.89 17.53 3.63
CA GLY A 15 94.46 16.14 3.53
C GLY A 15 93.15 15.90 4.28
N ASP A 16 93.10 16.27 5.56
CA ASP A 16 91.91 16.11 6.41
C ASP A 16 90.70 16.89 5.88
N LEU A 17 90.94 18.11 5.36
CA LEU A 17 89.89 18.91 4.73
C LEU A 17 89.37 18.23 3.46
N THR A 18 90.25 17.62 2.67
CA THR A 18 89.88 16.89 1.45
C THR A 18 89.01 15.69 1.77
N GLU A 19 89.35 14.91 2.80
CA GLU A 19 88.54 13.78 3.27
C GLU A 19 87.17 14.25 3.78
N THR A 20 87.14 15.28 4.62
CA THR A 20 85.89 15.87 5.13
C THR A 20 84.98 16.39 4.00
N VAL A 21 85.56 17.02 2.98
CA VAL A 21 84.80 17.51 1.81
C VAL A 21 84.23 16.34 1.00
N ASN A 22 84.98 15.25 0.85
CA ASN A 22 84.50 14.05 0.16
C ASN A 22 83.34 13.38 0.92
N ASP A 23 83.46 13.20 2.23
CA ASP A 23 82.41 12.63 3.08
C ASP A 23 81.13 13.47 3.03
N ASN A 24 81.27 14.80 3.13
CA ASN A 24 80.15 15.73 3.01
C ASN A 24 79.49 15.66 1.63
N SER A 25 80.27 15.47 0.56
CA SER A 25 79.75 15.33 -0.80
C SER A 25 78.94 14.04 -0.95
N GLU A 26 79.42 12.91 -0.40
CA GLU A 26 78.68 11.65 -0.41
C GLU A 26 77.38 11.74 0.42
N ALA A 27 77.45 12.38 1.60
CA ALA A 27 76.28 12.61 2.44
C ALA A 27 75.23 13.47 1.72
N LEU A 28 75.64 14.54 1.03
CA LEU A 28 74.74 15.40 0.26
C LEU A 28 74.06 14.65 -0.88
N VAL A 29 74.78 13.77 -1.58
CA VAL A 29 74.21 12.91 -2.63
C VAL A 29 73.15 11.96 -2.06
N LYS A 30 73.43 11.32 -0.92
CA LYS A 30 72.45 10.46 -0.22
C LYS A 30 71.22 11.25 0.22
N THR A 31 71.39 12.44 0.77
CA THR A 31 70.28 13.33 1.15
C THR A 31 69.44 13.73 -0.06
N ALA A 32 70.07 14.07 -1.19
CA ALA A 32 69.36 14.42 -2.41
C ALA A 32 68.51 13.25 -2.94
N GLN A 33 69.04 12.02 -2.89
CA GLN A 33 68.28 10.82 -3.26
C GLN A 33 67.06 10.63 -2.37
N VAL A 34 67.23 10.69 -1.04
CA VAL A 34 66.12 10.56 -0.08
C VAL A 34 65.05 11.64 -0.30
N VAL A 35 65.45 12.88 -0.58
CA VAL A 35 64.51 13.97 -0.88
C VAL A 35 63.71 13.70 -2.16
N ASN A 36 64.36 13.16 -3.19
CA ASN A 36 63.67 12.79 -4.43
C ASN A 36 62.67 11.66 -4.21
N ASP A 37 63.04 10.64 -3.43
CA ASP A 37 62.16 9.51 -3.09
C ASP A 37 60.95 10.01 -2.28
N ILE A 38 61.17 10.83 -1.25
CA ILE A 38 60.08 11.47 -0.48
C ILE A 38 59.20 12.33 -1.38
N SER A 39 59.78 13.08 -2.31
CA SER A 39 58.99 13.89 -3.25
C SER A 39 58.11 13.02 -4.14
N ALA A 40 58.57 11.84 -4.56
CA ALA A 40 57.77 10.89 -5.32
C ALA A 40 56.64 10.31 -4.47
N ASP A 41 56.93 9.89 -3.24
CA ASP A 41 55.95 9.36 -2.29
C ASP A 41 54.86 10.40 -1.95
N VAL A 42 55.24 11.66 -1.72
CA VAL A 42 54.29 12.75 -1.46
C VAL A 42 53.36 12.98 -2.65
N LYS A 43 53.88 12.94 -3.89
CA LYS A 43 53.06 13.05 -5.10
C LYS A 43 52.10 11.87 -5.23
N ALA A 44 52.56 10.65 -5.01
CA ALA A 44 51.74 9.45 -5.04
C ALA A 44 50.63 9.49 -3.97
N ASN A 45 50.98 9.89 -2.74
CA ASN A 45 50.02 10.05 -1.65
C ASN A 45 48.98 11.14 -1.94
N THR A 46 49.40 12.26 -2.52
CA THR A 46 48.47 13.33 -2.94
C THR A 46 47.45 12.81 -3.93
N ALA A 47 47.90 12.12 -4.99
CA ALA A 47 47.02 11.52 -5.98
C ALA A 47 46.10 10.44 -5.37
N ALA A 48 46.64 9.59 -4.48
CA ALA A 48 45.84 8.55 -3.82
C ALA A 48 44.76 9.14 -2.91
N ILE A 49 45.03 10.25 -2.21
CA ILE A 49 44.07 10.96 -1.38
C ILE A 49 42.94 11.55 -2.23
N GLU A 50 43.25 12.11 -3.40
CA GLU A 50 42.24 12.59 -4.35
C GLU A 50 41.29 11.48 -4.80
N THR A 51 41.78 10.23 -4.91
CA THR A 51 40.99 9.08 -5.40
C THR A 51 40.28 8.26 -4.32
N LYS A 52 40.52 8.48 -3.02
CA LYS A 52 40.12 7.51 -1.96
C LYS A 52 38.65 7.57 -1.49
N ALA A 53 37.86 8.45 -2.08
CA ALA A 53 36.41 8.36 -2.21
C ALA A 53 36.06 9.45 -3.21
N ASP A 54 35.73 9.08 -4.45
CA ASP A 54 35.32 10.08 -5.42
C ASP A 54 34.13 10.83 -4.80
N LYS A 55 34.25 12.15 -4.65
CA LYS A 55 33.17 13.02 -4.19
C LYS A 55 31.84 12.69 -4.90
N SER A 56 31.93 12.25 -6.16
CA SER A 56 30.85 11.71 -6.98
C SER A 56 30.15 10.48 -6.38
N GLU A 57 30.89 9.48 -5.88
CA GLU A 57 30.30 8.27 -5.28
C GLU A 57 29.57 8.61 -3.97
N VAL A 58 30.15 9.51 -3.16
CA VAL A 58 29.51 9.99 -1.93
C VAL A 58 28.25 10.79 -2.25
N GLU A 59 28.28 11.69 -3.23
CA GLU A 59 27.12 12.45 -3.68
C GLU A 59 26.03 11.54 -4.26
N ALA A 60 26.42 10.52 -5.04
CA ALA A 60 25.50 9.53 -5.59
C ALA A 60 24.83 8.71 -4.47
N ALA A 61 25.60 8.26 -3.49
CA ALA A 61 25.08 7.54 -2.32
C ALA A 61 24.12 8.40 -1.49
N GLN A 62 24.46 9.68 -1.26
CA GLN A 62 23.58 10.62 -0.56
C GLN A 62 22.27 10.85 -1.33
N LYS A 63 22.34 11.01 -2.65
CA LYS A 63 21.15 11.17 -3.50
C LYS A 63 20.26 9.92 -3.47
N ALA A 64 20.86 8.74 -3.57
CA ALA A 64 20.13 7.47 -3.48
C ALA A 64 19.45 7.30 -2.11
N ALA A 65 20.16 7.61 -1.02
CA ALA A 65 19.62 7.56 0.33
C ALA A 65 18.46 8.55 0.52
N ALA A 66 18.59 9.78 0.01
CA ALA A 66 17.51 10.77 0.05
C ALA A 66 16.28 10.31 -0.74
N GLN A 67 16.46 9.73 -1.93
CA GLN A 67 15.36 9.19 -2.72
C GLN A 67 14.64 8.04 -2.01
N ALA A 68 15.38 7.13 -1.37
CA ALA A 68 14.81 6.03 -0.58
C ALA A 68 14.02 6.55 0.64
N ALA A 69 14.53 7.58 1.32
CA ALA A 69 13.81 8.23 2.42
C ALA A 69 12.51 8.89 1.94
N LEU A 70 12.55 9.61 0.81
CA LEU A 70 11.35 10.23 0.22
C LEU A 70 10.32 9.19 -0.23
N ALA A 71 10.74 8.09 -0.86
CA ALA A 71 9.84 6.99 -1.22
C ALA A 71 9.16 6.37 0.02
N THR A 72 9.89 6.25 1.13
CA THR A 72 9.33 5.75 2.39
C THR A 72 8.26 6.68 2.94
N ILE A 73 8.48 8.00 2.85
CA ILE A 73 7.52 9.01 3.29
C ILE A 73 6.27 9.00 2.37
N GLU A 74 6.44 8.91 1.06
CA GLU A 74 5.33 8.81 0.10
C GLU A 74 4.48 7.55 0.35
N ASN A 75 5.10 6.39 0.57
CA ASN A 75 4.36 5.17 0.94
C ASN A 75 3.60 5.34 2.26
N ALA A 76 4.18 6.05 3.25
CA ALA A 76 3.50 6.35 4.50
C ALA A 76 2.32 7.33 4.30
N GLN A 77 2.44 8.26 3.37
CA GLN A 77 1.36 9.15 2.95
C GLN A 77 0.23 8.38 2.27
N GLU A 78 0.51 7.46 1.35
CA GLU A 78 -0.52 6.59 0.73
C GLU A 78 -1.20 5.68 1.74
N LEU A 79 -0.46 5.18 2.73
CA LEU A 79 -0.98 4.28 3.76
C LEU A 79 -1.86 5.01 4.79
N ASN A 80 -1.43 6.19 5.24
CA ASN A 80 -2.08 6.91 6.35
C ASN A 80 -2.92 8.11 5.92
N GLY A 81 -2.87 8.51 4.64
CA GLY A 81 -3.55 9.67 4.12
C GLY A 81 -2.81 10.99 4.34
N PHE A 82 -3.37 12.05 3.79
CA PHE A 82 -2.95 13.44 3.93
C PHE A 82 -4.13 14.39 3.69
N LYS A 83 -4.01 15.62 4.18
CA LYS A 83 -5.00 16.70 3.95
C LYS A 83 -4.35 17.93 3.35
N GLU A 84 -5.18 18.84 2.83
CA GLU A 84 -4.73 20.15 2.39
C GLU A 84 -3.95 20.85 3.52
N GLY A 85 -2.79 21.42 3.17
CA GLY A 85 -1.87 22.04 4.12
C GLY A 85 -0.79 21.10 4.67
N ASP A 86 -0.91 19.78 4.53
CA ASP A 86 0.14 18.85 4.96
C ASP A 86 1.37 18.92 4.04
N GLN A 87 2.56 18.63 4.56
CA GLN A 87 3.71 18.39 3.68
C GLN A 87 3.62 17.00 3.06
N ILE A 88 3.67 16.95 1.74
CA ILE A 88 3.58 15.74 0.95
C ILE A 88 4.82 15.53 0.09
N VAL A 89 5.13 14.28 -0.17
CA VAL A 89 6.10 13.88 -1.20
C VAL A 89 5.33 13.63 -2.48
N VAL A 90 5.77 14.27 -3.56
CA VAL A 90 5.17 14.10 -4.88
C VAL A 90 6.24 13.62 -5.86
N THR A 91 5.97 12.48 -6.48
CA THR A 91 6.73 12.00 -7.63
C THR A 91 6.32 12.77 -8.89
N LYS A 92 7.29 13.39 -9.55
CA LYS A 92 7.12 14.05 -10.85
C LYS A 92 7.20 13.05 -12.00
N GLU A 93 6.82 13.48 -13.20
CA GLU A 93 6.89 12.67 -14.43
C GLU A 93 8.31 12.13 -14.73
N ASP A 94 9.35 12.88 -14.35
CA ASP A 94 10.75 12.48 -14.52
C ASP A 94 11.25 11.49 -13.43
N GLY A 95 10.35 11.04 -12.54
CA GLY A 95 10.65 10.16 -11.41
C GLY A 95 11.34 10.86 -10.23
N SER A 96 11.65 12.15 -10.34
CA SER A 96 12.18 12.92 -9.20
C SER A 96 11.08 13.19 -8.17
N LYS A 97 11.47 13.24 -6.90
CA LYS A 97 10.55 13.47 -5.79
C LYS A 97 10.76 14.85 -5.21
N VAL A 98 9.68 15.55 -4.88
CA VAL A 98 9.72 16.86 -4.22
C VAL A 98 8.84 16.88 -2.98
N ILE A 99 9.27 17.63 -1.97
CA ILE A 99 8.46 17.93 -0.78
C ILE A 99 7.78 19.28 -1.01
N ARG A 100 6.47 19.34 -0.86
CA ARG A 100 5.70 20.59 -0.89
C ARG A 100 4.43 20.48 -0.06
N THR A 101 3.77 21.61 0.18
CA THR A 101 2.47 21.63 0.85
C THR A 101 1.37 21.15 -0.10
N ALA A 102 0.56 20.21 0.36
CA ALA A 102 -0.64 19.71 -0.30
C ALA A 102 -1.63 20.84 -0.51
N GLN A 103 -2.12 20.96 -1.74
CA GLN A 103 -3.20 21.83 -2.14
C GLN A 103 -4.50 21.02 -2.16
N LYS A 104 -5.64 21.70 -2.11
CA LYS A 104 -6.95 21.06 -2.30
C LYS A 104 -7.02 20.13 -3.52
N ALA A 105 -6.46 20.56 -4.65
CA ALA A 105 -6.43 19.78 -5.88
C ALA A 105 -5.66 18.45 -5.74
N ASP A 106 -4.67 18.37 -4.85
CA ASP A 106 -3.94 17.13 -4.60
C ASP A 106 -4.81 16.12 -3.85
N VAL A 107 -5.57 16.59 -2.86
CA VAL A 107 -6.53 15.76 -2.11
C VAL A 107 -7.64 15.26 -3.04
N GLU A 108 -8.18 16.13 -3.90
CA GLU A 108 -9.25 15.76 -4.84
C GLU A 108 -8.78 14.84 -5.98
N ALA A 109 -7.52 14.95 -6.39
CA ALA A 109 -6.94 14.08 -7.42
C ALA A 109 -6.43 12.74 -6.87
N ASP A 110 -6.27 12.61 -5.55
CA ASP A 110 -5.91 11.36 -4.91
C ASP A 110 -7.02 10.32 -5.08
N GLY A 111 -6.64 9.06 -5.34
CA GLY A 111 -7.59 7.97 -5.62
C GLY A 111 -8.55 7.67 -4.47
N PHE A 112 -8.23 8.13 -3.25
CA PHE A 112 -9.05 7.98 -2.06
C PHE A 112 -9.37 9.32 -1.39
N GLY A 113 -9.25 10.45 -2.11
CA GLY A 113 -9.57 11.75 -1.54
C GLY A 113 -8.65 12.14 -0.37
N GLY A 114 -7.42 11.67 -0.33
CA GLY A 114 -6.46 11.90 0.75
C GLY A 114 -6.72 11.07 2.03
N LEU A 115 -7.70 10.17 2.05
CA LEU A 115 -8.00 9.34 3.23
C LEU A 115 -6.87 8.34 3.57
N GLY A 116 -6.21 7.82 2.54
CA GLY A 116 -5.23 6.75 2.67
C GLY A 116 -5.85 5.36 2.90
N LEU A 117 -5.04 4.33 2.68
CA LEU A 117 -5.52 2.94 2.65
C LEU A 117 -6.11 2.47 3.99
N LYS A 118 -5.56 2.89 5.13
CA LYS A 118 -6.05 2.47 6.45
C LYS A 118 -7.48 2.91 6.71
N GLU A 119 -7.79 4.16 6.40
CA GLU A 119 -9.11 4.74 6.63
C GLU A 119 -10.13 4.15 5.65
N VAL A 120 -9.74 3.95 4.38
CA VAL A 120 -10.59 3.30 3.37
C VAL A 120 -10.94 1.87 3.78
N VAL A 121 -9.97 1.10 4.27
CA VAL A 121 -10.22 -0.27 4.74
C VAL A 121 -11.15 -0.27 5.96
N ALA A 122 -10.97 0.65 6.91
CA ALA A 122 -11.87 0.76 8.06
C ALA A 122 -13.31 1.06 7.64
N ALA A 123 -13.51 2.00 6.70
CA ALA A 123 -14.82 2.32 6.16
C ALA A 123 -15.45 1.13 5.40
N HIS A 124 -14.65 0.34 4.68
CA HIS A 124 -15.13 -0.89 4.05
C HIS A 124 -15.53 -1.96 5.06
N ASP A 125 -14.77 -2.15 6.14
CA ASP A 125 -15.09 -3.13 7.18
C ASP A 125 -16.42 -2.78 7.87
N GLU A 126 -16.68 -1.50 8.15
CA GLU A 126 -17.96 -1.01 8.68
C GLU A 126 -19.11 -1.29 7.69
N ALA A 127 -18.95 -0.86 6.44
CA ALA A 127 -19.98 -1.05 5.42
C ALA A 127 -20.31 -2.52 5.14
N LEU A 128 -19.32 -3.42 5.23
CA LEU A 128 -19.53 -4.86 5.11
C LEU A 128 -20.26 -5.44 6.32
N GLY A 129 -20.02 -4.89 7.52
CA GLY A 129 -20.77 -5.22 8.73
C GLY A 129 -22.26 -4.89 8.57
N ASP A 130 -22.56 -3.65 8.21
CA ASP A 130 -23.93 -3.16 7.99
C ASP A 130 -24.66 -3.96 6.90
N LEU A 131 -23.96 -4.28 5.81
CA LEU A 131 -24.52 -5.09 4.73
C LEU A 131 -24.83 -6.51 5.19
N THR A 132 -23.99 -7.09 6.05
CA THR A 132 -24.21 -8.43 6.60
C THR A 132 -25.45 -8.47 7.49
N GLU A 133 -25.66 -7.46 8.34
CA GLU A 133 -26.86 -7.33 9.16
C GLU A 133 -28.11 -7.20 8.28
N THR A 134 -28.07 -6.32 7.28
CA THR A 134 -29.18 -6.12 6.33
C THR A 134 -29.55 -7.42 5.58
N VAL A 135 -28.55 -8.20 5.16
CA VAL A 135 -28.76 -9.48 4.47
C VAL A 135 -29.38 -10.53 5.41
N ASN A 136 -28.99 -10.55 6.68
CA ASN A 136 -29.58 -11.45 7.67
C ASN A 136 -31.06 -11.10 7.92
N ASP A 137 -31.37 -9.82 8.12
CA ASP A 137 -32.75 -9.35 8.31
C ASP A 137 -33.63 -9.72 7.11
N ASN A 138 -33.13 -9.50 5.89
CA ASN A 138 -33.83 -9.90 4.67
C ASN A 138 -34.04 -11.41 4.59
N SER A 139 -33.05 -12.20 5.00
CA SER A 139 -33.15 -13.66 5.02
C SER A 139 -34.23 -14.13 5.98
N GLU A 140 -34.32 -13.54 7.19
CA GLU A 140 -35.40 -13.83 8.13
C GLU A 140 -36.78 -13.42 7.58
N ALA A 141 -36.88 -12.24 6.97
CA ALA A 141 -38.12 -11.76 6.37
C ALA A 141 -38.60 -12.68 5.23
N LEU A 142 -37.68 -13.21 4.42
CA LEU A 142 -37.99 -14.18 3.38
C LEU A 142 -38.49 -15.51 3.96
N VAL A 143 -37.89 -16.00 5.05
CA VAL A 143 -38.37 -17.21 5.74
C VAL A 143 -39.79 -17.01 6.28
N LYS A 144 -40.06 -15.88 6.94
CA LYS A 144 -41.40 -15.54 7.45
C LYS A 144 -42.42 -15.42 6.31
N THR A 145 -42.01 -14.81 5.20
CA THR A 145 -42.85 -14.70 3.99
C THR A 145 -43.19 -16.08 3.42
N ALA A 146 -42.20 -16.98 3.33
CA ALA A 146 -42.42 -18.34 2.85
C ALA A 146 -43.39 -19.13 3.75
N GLN A 147 -43.30 -18.95 5.07
CA GLN A 147 -44.26 -19.55 6.02
C GLN A 147 -45.68 -19.07 5.76
N VAL A 148 -45.88 -17.74 5.68
CA VAL A 148 -47.20 -17.16 5.39
C VAL A 148 -47.75 -17.63 4.03
N VAL A 149 -46.91 -17.72 3.00
CA VAL A 149 -47.33 -18.23 1.68
C VAL A 149 -47.75 -19.70 1.76
N ASN A 150 -47.04 -20.52 2.53
CA ASN A 150 -47.41 -21.92 2.73
C ASN A 150 -48.76 -22.05 3.45
N ASP A 151 -48.99 -21.24 4.49
CA ASP A 151 -50.25 -21.20 5.23
C ASP A 151 -51.42 -20.76 4.32
N ILE A 152 -51.24 -19.67 3.57
CA ILE A 152 -52.23 -19.19 2.58
C ILE A 152 -52.51 -20.27 1.53
N SER A 153 -51.48 -20.96 1.04
CA SER A 153 -51.65 -22.05 0.06
C SER A 153 -52.47 -23.21 0.65
N ALA A 154 -52.28 -23.56 1.92
CA ALA A 154 -53.10 -24.55 2.61
C ALA A 154 -54.56 -24.08 2.75
N ASP A 155 -54.78 -22.84 3.19
CA ASP A 155 -56.10 -22.23 3.33
C ASP A 155 -56.86 -22.15 2.00
N VAL A 156 -56.19 -21.75 0.92
CA VAL A 156 -56.77 -21.69 -0.43
C VAL A 156 -57.19 -23.08 -0.91
N LYS A 157 -56.39 -24.12 -0.66
CA LYS A 157 -56.76 -25.51 -0.99
C LYS A 157 -57.98 -25.96 -0.18
N ALA A 158 -58.01 -25.68 1.11
CA ALA A 158 -59.14 -26.02 1.97
C ALA A 158 -60.43 -25.30 1.53
N ASN A 159 -60.34 -24.01 1.22
CA ASN A 159 -61.46 -23.22 0.73
C ASN A 159 -61.98 -23.72 -0.62
N THR A 160 -61.08 -24.06 -1.55
CA THR A 160 -61.45 -24.65 -2.85
C THR A 160 -62.27 -25.92 -2.65
N ALA A 161 -61.81 -26.87 -1.83
CA ALA A 161 -62.51 -28.11 -1.55
C ALA A 161 -63.87 -27.90 -0.86
N ALA A 162 -63.96 -26.92 0.05
CA ALA A 162 -65.20 -26.58 0.74
C ALA A 162 -66.24 -25.95 -0.21
N ILE A 163 -65.80 -25.15 -1.19
CA ILE A 163 -66.67 -24.56 -2.22
C ILE A 163 -67.22 -25.66 -3.13
N GLU A 164 -66.38 -26.58 -3.61
CA GLU A 164 -66.80 -27.73 -4.42
C GLU A 164 -67.89 -28.54 -3.69
N THR A 165 -67.64 -28.92 -2.44
CA THR A 165 -68.60 -29.70 -1.63
C THR A 165 -69.93 -28.96 -1.40
N LYS A 166 -69.89 -27.65 -1.14
CA LYS A 166 -71.10 -26.84 -0.91
C LYS A 166 -71.93 -26.66 -2.19
N ALA A 167 -71.27 -26.45 -3.33
CA ALA A 167 -71.93 -26.35 -4.62
C ALA A 167 -72.73 -27.64 -4.89
N ASP A 168 -72.08 -28.80 -4.76
CA ASP A 168 -72.71 -30.12 -4.96
C ASP A 168 -73.93 -30.32 -4.04
N LYS A 169 -73.79 -29.97 -2.75
CA LYS A 169 -74.88 -30.13 -1.78
C LYS A 169 -76.09 -29.25 -2.12
N SER A 170 -75.86 -28.01 -2.55
CA SER A 170 -76.95 -27.09 -2.90
C SER A 170 -77.75 -27.56 -4.12
N GLU A 171 -77.07 -28.13 -5.13
CA GLU A 171 -77.71 -28.70 -6.31
C GLU A 171 -78.56 -29.93 -5.96
N VAL A 172 -78.05 -30.81 -5.10
CA VAL A 172 -78.77 -32.00 -4.63
C VAL A 172 -80.01 -31.62 -3.81
N GLU A 173 -79.91 -30.66 -2.88
CA GLU A 173 -81.05 -30.19 -2.08
C GLU A 173 -82.14 -29.56 -2.97
N ALA A 174 -81.75 -28.77 -3.98
CA ALA A 174 -82.69 -28.20 -4.95
C ALA A 174 -83.41 -29.28 -5.75
N ALA A 175 -82.68 -30.29 -6.25
CA ALA A 175 -83.25 -31.42 -6.99
C ALA A 175 -84.22 -32.24 -6.13
N GLN A 176 -83.88 -32.51 -4.87
CA GLN A 176 -84.76 -33.22 -3.93
C GLN A 176 -86.04 -32.44 -3.65
N LYS A 177 -85.94 -31.13 -3.45
CA LYS A 177 -87.11 -30.27 -3.22
C LYS A 177 -88.03 -30.23 -4.43
N ALA A 178 -87.47 -30.10 -5.64
CA ALA A 178 -88.23 -30.15 -6.88
C ALA A 178 -88.93 -31.51 -7.07
N ALA A 179 -88.24 -32.61 -6.79
CA ALA A 179 -88.81 -33.95 -6.84
C ALA A 179 -89.96 -34.15 -5.83
N ALA A 180 -89.80 -33.65 -4.60
CA ALA A 180 -90.85 -33.70 -3.58
C ALA A 180 -92.08 -32.87 -3.95
N GLN A 181 -91.89 -31.68 -4.53
CA GLN A 181 -93.00 -30.85 -5.03
C GLN A 181 -93.74 -31.50 -6.19
N ALA A 182 -93.00 -32.09 -7.15
CA ALA A 182 -93.62 -32.83 -8.25
C ALA A 182 -94.43 -34.04 -7.75
N ALA A 183 -93.92 -34.79 -6.77
CA ALA A 183 -94.64 -35.89 -6.15
C ALA A 183 -95.93 -35.43 -5.45
N LEU A 184 -95.88 -34.31 -4.70
CA LEU A 184 -97.05 -33.74 -4.04
C LEU A 184 -98.14 -33.31 -5.03
N ALA A 185 -97.75 -32.60 -6.09
CA ALA A 185 -98.67 -32.17 -7.16
C ALA A 185 -99.32 -33.37 -7.88
N THR A 186 -98.59 -34.48 -8.02
CA THR A 186 -99.13 -35.71 -8.62
C THR A 186 -100.17 -36.36 -7.71
N ILE A 187 -99.98 -36.32 -6.40
CA ILE A 187 -100.93 -36.83 -5.40
C ILE A 187 -102.19 -35.96 -5.35
N GLU A 188 -102.05 -34.63 -5.33
CA GLU A 188 -103.19 -33.69 -5.34
C GLU A 188 -104.05 -33.88 -6.60
N ASN A 189 -103.43 -33.96 -7.79
CA ASN A 189 -104.15 -34.22 -9.04
C ASN A 189 -104.90 -35.57 -9.04
N ALA A 190 -104.36 -36.59 -8.37
CA ALA A 190 -105.02 -37.90 -8.24
C ALA A 190 -106.20 -37.88 -7.25
N GLN A 191 -106.25 -36.92 -6.33
CA GLN A 191 -107.34 -36.75 -5.37
C GLN A 191 -108.51 -35.93 -5.93
N GLU A 192 -108.28 -35.03 -6.89
CA GLU A 192 -109.35 -34.26 -7.57
C GLU A 192 -110.14 -35.08 -8.61
N LEU A 193 -109.64 -36.25 -9.02
CA LEU A 193 -110.26 -37.13 -10.03
C LEU A 193 -111.16 -38.23 -9.45
N ASN A 194 -111.30 -38.32 -8.12
CA ASN A 194 -112.16 -39.26 -7.40
C ASN A 194 -113.26 -38.52 -6.64
#